data_AF-A0A8H7R0B0-F1
#
_entry.id   AF-A0A8H7R0B0-F1
#
_cell.length_a   1.000
_cell.length_b   1.000
_cell.length_c   1.000
_cell.angle_alpha   90.00
_cell.angle_beta   90.00
_cell.angle_gamma   90.00
#
_symmetry.space_group_name_H-M   'P 1'
#
loop_
_entity.id
_entity.type
_entity.pdbx_description
1 polymer ?
#
loop_
_entity_poly.entity_id
_entity_poly.type
_entity_poly.pdbx_seq_one_letter_code
_entity_poly.pdbx_strand_id
1 'polypeptide(L)'
;MNPFGQQSGIPMFNQSNHPHRRVVSCCMGIPYGIGVPLVLTSWIVAFYSHLHKSAMIVFGVLNLIFVVVCCFGYSLHLIKRSVHRYRQYAKLLACCVAILILDMLANFILFCIQKDEFEFWCHTQAKDHLNLQFRNNAVLDQSSSSAMFNCSKLFRVEAEFSFACMVLMLIVYAYWVSFIIRVSRNFILLRPEIQMYPDSMRHQLRMQPPMVAPTIPPPDLLKQPNAIPED
;
A
#
# COMPACT_ATOMS: atom_id res chain seq x y z
N MET A 1 -17.73 -46.05 -14.72
CA MET A 1 -17.27 -45.02 -15.66
C MET A 1 -17.54 -43.66 -15.02
N ASN A 2 -16.51 -42.96 -14.55
CA ASN A 2 -16.60 -41.63 -13.93
C ASN A 2 -15.97 -40.60 -14.89
N PRO A 3 -16.72 -39.63 -15.44
CA PRO A 3 -16.19 -38.72 -16.46
C PRO A 3 -15.83 -37.32 -15.93
N PHE A 4 -15.34 -37.19 -14.68
CA PHE A 4 -14.88 -35.90 -14.14
C PHE A 4 -13.60 -36.06 -13.34
N GLY A 5 -12.48 -36.11 -14.04
CA GLY A 5 -11.13 -36.15 -13.48
C GLY A 5 -10.17 -35.34 -14.34
N GLN A 6 -10.40 -34.03 -14.45
CA GLN A 6 -9.47 -33.12 -15.10
C GLN A 6 -9.07 -32.03 -14.10
N GLN A 7 -8.14 -32.39 -13.22
CA GLN A 7 -7.36 -31.43 -12.45
C GLN A 7 -6.46 -30.67 -13.43
N SER A 8 -6.88 -29.45 -13.77
CA SER A 8 -6.05 -28.46 -14.41
C SER A 8 -4.89 -28.11 -13.47
N GLY A 9 -3.74 -28.72 -13.72
CA GLY A 9 -2.47 -28.34 -13.11
C GLY A 9 -2.15 -26.90 -13.48
N ILE A 10 -2.43 -25.98 -12.58
CA ILE A 10 -1.93 -24.61 -12.65
C ILE A 10 -0.40 -24.72 -12.58
N PRO A 11 0.36 -24.25 -13.58
CA PRO A 11 1.81 -24.24 -13.50
C PRO A 11 2.21 -23.35 -12.32
N MET A 12 2.66 -23.97 -11.23
CA MET A 12 3.36 -23.27 -10.17
C MET A 12 4.65 -22.71 -10.79
N PHE A 13 4.62 -21.42 -11.11
CA PHE A 13 5.79 -20.65 -11.48
C PHE A 13 6.86 -20.86 -10.41
N ASN A 14 7.88 -21.65 -10.73
CA ASN A 14 8.99 -21.94 -9.85
C ASN A 14 9.87 -20.68 -9.74
N GLN A 15 9.50 -19.80 -8.81
CA GLN A 15 10.12 -18.51 -8.55
C GLN A 15 11.24 -18.63 -7.50
N SER A 16 12.05 -19.69 -7.57
CA SER A 16 13.24 -19.91 -6.75
C SER A 16 14.47 -19.42 -7.52
N ASN A 17 15.09 -18.32 -7.09
CA ASN A 17 16.56 -18.12 -7.06
C ASN A 17 17.07 -16.66 -7.12
N HIS A 18 16.22 -15.64 -7.06
CA HIS A 18 16.72 -14.26 -6.88
C HIS A 18 16.20 -13.58 -5.60
N PRO A 19 16.83 -13.84 -4.44
CA PRO A 19 16.50 -13.17 -3.18
C PRO A 19 16.78 -11.65 -3.22
N HIS A 20 17.78 -11.21 -4.01
CA HIS A 20 18.17 -9.79 -4.06
C HIS A 20 17.22 -8.89 -4.89
N ARG A 21 16.55 -9.40 -5.93
CA ARG A 21 15.59 -8.59 -6.73
C ARG A 21 14.25 -8.36 -6.02
N ARG A 22 13.85 -9.21 -5.07
CA ARG A 22 12.55 -9.09 -4.38
C ARG A 22 12.48 -7.95 -3.37
N VAL A 23 13.60 -7.64 -2.70
CA VAL A 23 13.63 -6.59 -1.67
C VAL A 23 13.62 -5.19 -2.30
N VAL A 24 14.37 -5.01 -3.40
CA VAL A 24 14.49 -3.71 -4.08
C VAL A 24 13.19 -3.31 -4.80
N SER A 25 12.46 -4.28 -5.37
CA SER A 25 11.17 -4.00 -6.03
C SER A 25 10.05 -3.61 -5.05
N CYS A 26 10.14 -4.02 -3.77
CA CYS A 26 9.16 -3.62 -2.75
C CYS A 26 9.43 -2.20 -2.21
N CYS A 27 10.70 -1.79 -2.11
CA CYS A 27 11.06 -0.49 -1.55
C CYS A 27 10.79 0.68 -2.51
N MET A 28 10.88 0.48 -3.83
CA MET A 28 10.57 1.54 -4.81
C MET A 28 9.06 1.74 -5.05
N GLY A 29 8.20 0.76 -4.73
CA GLY A 29 6.75 0.89 -4.91
C GLY A 29 6.05 1.78 -3.88
N ILE A 30 6.66 1.98 -2.71
CA ILE A 30 6.05 2.71 -1.58
C ILE A 30 6.02 4.24 -1.79
N PRO A 31 7.11 4.91 -2.24
CA PRO A 31 7.05 6.36 -2.49
C PRO A 31 6.14 6.71 -3.67
N TYR A 32 6.14 5.93 -4.75
CA TYR A 32 5.14 6.04 -5.82
C TYR A 32 3.71 5.83 -5.29
N GLY A 33 3.58 5.02 -4.26
CA GLY A 33 2.31 4.70 -3.65
C GLY A 33 1.68 5.77 -2.77
N ILE A 34 2.50 6.56 -2.09
CA ILE A 34 2.04 7.64 -1.23
C ILE A 34 1.87 8.94 -2.02
N GLY A 35 2.72 9.15 -3.05
CA GLY A 35 2.66 10.35 -3.89
C GLY A 35 1.41 10.43 -4.77
N VAL A 36 0.96 9.30 -5.34
CA VAL A 36 -0.21 9.29 -6.24
C VAL A 36 -1.51 9.73 -5.55
N PRO A 37 -1.88 9.19 -4.37
CA PRO A 37 -3.05 9.66 -3.62
C PRO A 37 -2.96 11.14 -3.24
N LEU A 38 -1.77 11.61 -2.84
CA LEU A 38 -1.55 13.02 -2.50
C LEU A 38 -1.81 13.96 -3.68
N VAL A 39 -1.24 13.62 -4.84
CA VAL A 39 -1.48 14.37 -6.07
C VAL A 39 -2.97 14.33 -6.41
N LEU A 40 -3.58 13.14 -6.44
CA LEU A 40 -5.01 13.00 -6.74
C LEU A 40 -5.91 13.83 -5.81
N THR A 41 -5.62 13.86 -4.50
CA THR A 41 -6.39 14.67 -3.55
C THR A 41 -6.22 16.17 -3.78
N SER A 42 -5.04 16.62 -4.21
CA SER A 42 -4.81 18.03 -4.56
C SER A 42 -5.58 18.45 -5.81
N TRP A 43 -5.73 17.54 -6.80
CA TRP A 43 -6.56 17.80 -7.99
C TRP A 43 -8.04 17.89 -7.63
N ILE A 44 -8.51 17.10 -6.66
CA ILE A 44 -9.91 17.12 -6.21
C ILE A 44 -10.30 18.46 -5.57
N VAL A 45 -9.39 19.10 -4.84
CA VAL A 45 -9.63 20.43 -4.24
C VAL A 45 -9.93 21.48 -5.32
N ALA A 46 -9.33 21.36 -6.52
CA ALA A 46 -9.59 22.31 -7.61
C ALA A 46 -11.04 22.24 -8.12
N PHE A 47 -11.63 21.04 -8.19
CA PHE A 47 -13.00 20.85 -8.65
C PHE A 47 -14.04 21.39 -7.67
N TYR A 48 -13.73 21.35 -6.36
CA TYR A 48 -14.66 21.81 -5.33
C TYR A 48 -14.44 23.26 -4.87
N SER A 49 -13.74 24.07 -5.68
CA SER A 49 -13.44 25.46 -5.34
C SER A 49 -14.67 26.34 -5.10
N HIS A 50 -15.83 25.97 -5.66
CA HIS A 50 -17.11 26.65 -5.50
C HIS A 50 -17.96 26.12 -4.32
N LEU A 51 -17.57 25.01 -3.68
CA LEU A 51 -18.30 24.52 -2.49
C LEU A 51 -18.11 25.45 -1.29
N HIS A 52 -19.08 25.38 -0.37
CA HIS A 52 -18.99 26.01 0.92
C HIS A 52 -17.62 25.77 1.57
N LYS A 53 -17.01 26.87 2.05
CA LYS A 53 -15.70 26.87 2.71
C LYS A 53 -15.56 25.80 3.81
N SER A 54 -16.65 25.48 4.51
CA SER A 54 -16.70 24.45 5.54
C SER A 54 -16.36 23.05 5.01
N ALA A 55 -16.95 22.63 3.89
CA ALA A 55 -16.71 21.32 3.30
C ALA A 55 -15.25 21.16 2.86
N MET A 56 -14.68 22.20 2.24
CA MET A 56 -13.27 22.20 1.86
C MET A 56 -12.31 22.13 3.05
N ILE A 57 -12.63 22.79 4.17
CA ILE A 57 -11.82 22.71 5.40
C ILE A 57 -11.83 21.27 5.95
N VAL A 58 -12.99 20.64 6.04
CA VAL A 58 -13.11 19.26 6.55
C VAL A 58 -12.34 18.28 5.65
N PHE A 59 -12.53 18.38 4.33
CA PHE A 59 -11.78 17.56 3.36
C PHE A 59 -10.27 17.77 3.49
N GLY A 60 -9.81 19.02 3.65
CA GLY A 60 -8.40 19.34 3.85
C GLY A 60 -7.83 18.73 5.13
N VAL A 61 -8.55 18.79 6.25
CA VAL A 61 -8.14 18.21 7.54
C VAL A 61 -8.05 16.69 7.44
N LEU A 62 -9.02 16.03 6.82
CA LEU A 62 -9.01 14.57 6.64
C LEU A 62 -7.84 14.11 5.77
N ASN A 63 -7.53 14.84 4.69
CA ASN A 63 -6.35 14.56 3.87
C ASN A 63 -5.04 14.75 4.66
N LEU A 64 -4.96 15.78 5.49
CA LEU A 64 -3.78 15.99 6.35
C LEU A 64 -3.61 14.85 7.35
N ILE A 65 -4.68 14.39 7.99
CA ILE A 65 -4.65 13.20 8.87
C ILE A 65 -4.18 11.97 8.09
N PHE A 66 -4.68 11.78 6.87
CA PHE A 66 -4.27 10.67 6.01
C PHE A 66 -2.78 10.71 5.66
N VAL A 67 -2.22 11.89 5.38
CA VAL A 67 -0.78 12.08 5.16
C VAL A 67 0.02 11.69 6.39
N VAL A 68 -0.40 12.12 7.59
CA VAL A 68 0.26 11.76 8.85
C VAL A 68 0.24 10.24 9.05
N VAL A 69 -0.88 9.58 8.76
CA VAL A 69 -1.00 8.11 8.82
C VAL A 69 -0.08 7.44 7.79
N CYS A 70 0.04 7.97 6.57
CA CYS A 70 0.96 7.46 5.56
C CYS A 70 2.43 7.61 6.00
N CYS A 71 2.81 8.77 6.52
CA CYS A 71 4.14 9.03 7.07
C CYS A 71 4.46 8.06 8.23
N PHE A 72 3.51 7.84 9.13
CA PHE A 72 3.66 6.87 10.22
C PHE A 72 3.88 5.44 9.69
N GLY A 73 3.14 5.03 8.67
CA GLY A 73 3.32 3.75 7.99
C GLY A 73 4.70 3.61 7.36
N TYR A 74 5.18 4.66 6.71
CA TYR A 74 6.52 4.73 6.13
C TYR A 74 7.61 4.60 7.21
N SER A 75 7.48 5.33 8.33
CA SER A 75 8.41 5.22 9.47
C SER A 75 8.42 3.82 10.09
N LEU A 76 7.25 3.16 10.21
CA LEU A 76 7.17 1.77 10.67
C LEU A 76 7.91 0.82 9.72
N HIS A 77 7.83 1.07 8.42
CA HIS A 77 8.52 0.25 7.43
C HIS A 77 10.05 0.39 7.51
N LEU A 78 10.57 1.61 7.76
CA LEU A 78 12.01 1.88 7.83
C LEU A 78 12.66 1.45 9.15
N ILE A 79 12.03 1.72 10.30
CA ILE A 79 12.71 1.65 11.60
C ILE A 79 12.41 0.34 12.35
N LYS A 80 11.17 -0.17 12.30
CA LYS A 80 10.74 -1.31 13.14
C LYS A 80 9.94 -2.32 12.35
N ARG A 81 10.62 -3.38 11.89
CA ARG A 81 10.03 -4.56 11.21
C ARG A 81 9.28 -5.47 12.20
N SER A 82 8.26 -4.94 12.88
CA SER A 82 7.39 -5.70 13.78
C SER A 82 6.08 -6.06 13.09
N VAL A 83 5.83 -7.37 12.95
CA VAL A 83 4.64 -7.92 12.27
C VAL A 83 3.33 -7.48 12.95
N HIS A 84 3.31 -7.47 14.28
CA HIS A 84 2.11 -7.09 15.04
C HIS A 84 1.70 -5.63 14.78
N ARG A 85 2.66 -4.70 14.79
CA ARG A 85 2.40 -3.28 14.52
C ARG A 85 1.95 -3.04 13.10
N TYR A 86 2.55 -3.74 12.14
CA TYR A 86 2.16 -3.62 10.73
C TYR A 86 0.70 -4.05 10.49
N ARG A 87 0.22 -5.08 11.22
CA ARG A 87 -1.18 -5.50 11.15
C ARG A 87 -2.14 -4.47 11.74
N GLN A 88 -1.77 -3.82 12.85
CA GLN A 88 -2.56 -2.73 13.40
C GLN A 88 -2.58 -1.52 12.46
N TYR A 89 -1.44 -1.18 11.86
CA TYR A 89 -1.33 -0.14 10.85
C TYR A 89 -2.23 -0.40 9.63
N ALA A 90 -2.24 -1.63 9.09
CA ALA A 90 -3.09 -1.97 7.95
C ALA A 90 -4.59 -1.78 8.26
N LYS A 91 -5.04 -2.10 9.48
CA LYS A 91 -6.43 -1.85 9.92
C LYS A 91 -6.71 -0.35 10.05
N LEU A 92 -5.79 0.40 10.65
CA LEU A 92 -5.91 1.85 10.79
C LEU A 92 -6.00 2.54 9.43
N LEU A 93 -5.11 2.17 8.50
CA LEU A 93 -5.10 2.69 7.14
C LEU A 93 -6.41 2.39 6.40
N ALA A 94 -6.92 1.15 6.50
CA ALA A 94 -8.20 0.79 5.90
C ALA A 94 -9.36 1.63 6.47
N CYS A 95 -9.37 1.89 7.78
CA CYS A 95 -10.34 2.75 8.43
C CYS A 95 -10.25 4.21 7.93
N CYS A 96 -9.03 4.77 7.88
CA CYS A 96 -8.82 6.13 7.37
C CYS A 96 -9.25 6.28 5.91
N VAL A 97 -8.93 5.31 5.06
CA VAL A 97 -9.37 5.31 3.65
C VAL A 97 -10.90 5.23 3.54
N ALA A 98 -11.56 4.42 4.38
CA ALA A 98 -13.01 4.36 4.41
C ALA A 98 -13.64 5.72 4.80
N ILE A 99 -13.08 6.41 5.81
CA ILE A 99 -13.53 7.74 6.22
C ILE A 99 -13.35 8.75 5.08
N LEU A 100 -12.22 8.74 4.38
CA LEU A 100 -11.98 9.62 3.23
C LEU A 100 -12.98 9.37 2.09
N ILE A 101 -13.28 8.11 1.78
CA ILE A 101 -14.26 7.77 0.75
C ILE A 101 -15.66 8.27 1.15
N LEU A 102 -16.04 8.10 2.42
CA LEU A 102 -17.33 8.58 2.92
C LEU A 102 -17.43 10.11 2.88
N ASP A 103 -16.36 10.82 3.22
CA ASP A 103 -16.31 12.28 3.12
C ASP A 103 -16.40 12.77 1.67
N MET A 104 -15.66 12.14 0.75
CA MET A 104 -15.79 12.43 -0.69
C MET A 104 -17.21 12.19 -1.20
N LEU A 105 -17.87 11.11 -0.78
CA LEU A 105 -19.26 10.82 -1.14
C LEU A 105 -20.21 11.88 -0.58
N ALA A 106 -20.04 12.28 0.68
CA ALA A 106 -20.85 13.33 1.30
C ALA A 106 -20.67 14.67 0.58
N ASN A 107 -19.44 15.06 0.25
CA ASN A 107 -19.15 16.28 -0.50
C ASN A 107 -19.76 16.25 -1.92
N PHE A 108 -19.70 15.10 -2.59
CA PHE A 108 -20.36 14.93 -3.89
C PHE A 108 -21.89 15.06 -3.80
N ILE A 109 -22.51 14.48 -2.77
CA ILE A 109 -23.96 14.61 -2.54
C ILE A 109 -24.33 16.07 -2.25
N LEU A 110 -23.57 16.77 -1.41
CA LEU A 110 -23.78 18.18 -1.13
C LEU A 110 -23.67 19.03 -2.40
N PHE A 111 -22.68 18.75 -3.24
CA PHE A 111 -22.54 19.39 -4.55
C PHE A 111 -23.77 19.18 -5.45
N CYS A 112 -24.30 17.95 -5.51
CA CYS A 112 -25.51 17.66 -6.29
C CYS A 112 -26.75 18.39 -5.78
N ILE A 113 -26.88 18.56 -4.46
CA ILE A 113 -28.03 19.23 -3.83
C ILE A 113 -27.96 20.75 -4.06
N GLN A 114 -26.76 21.35 -4.04
CA GLN A 114 -26.55 22.80 -4.17
C GLN A 114 -26.52 23.30 -5.62
N LYS A 115 -27.33 22.71 -6.50
CA LYS A 115 -27.40 23.10 -7.92
C LYS A 115 -27.73 24.58 -8.09
N ASP A 116 -28.73 25.08 -7.36
CA ASP A 116 -29.23 26.44 -7.54
C ASP A 116 -28.18 27.49 -7.14
N GLU A 117 -27.42 27.20 -6.08
CA GLU A 117 -26.33 28.06 -5.61
C GLU A 117 -25.17 28.09 -6.62
N PHE A 118 -24.85 26.95 -7.22
CA PHE A 118 -23.88 26.86 -8.31
C PHE A 118 -24.31 27.67 -9.54
N GLU A 119 -25.57 27.54 -9.97
CA GLU A 119 -26.09 28.30 -11.10
C GLU A 119 -26.05 29.82 -10.82
N PHE A 120 -26.39 30.24 -9.60
CA PHE A 120 -26.29 31.64 -9.17
C PHE A 120 -24.84 32.15 -9.18
N TRP A 121 -23.89 31.38 -8.66
CA TRP A 121 -22.47 31.71 -8.68
C TRP A 121 -21.93 31.82 -10.12
N CYS A 122 -22.27 30.85 -10.98
CA CYS A 122 -21.90 30.83 -12.39
C CYS A 122 -22.39 32.08 -13.12
N HIS A 123 -23.66 32.46 -12.91
CA HIS A 123 -24.21 33.68 -13.49
C HIS A 123 -23.52 34.95 -12.98
N THR A 124 -23.15 35.00 -11.69
CA THR A 124 -22.48 36.15 -11.09
C THR A 124 -21.07 36.31 -11.66
N GLN A 125 -20.28 35.22 -11.71
CA GLN A 125 -18.94 35.23 -12.29
C GLN A 125 -18.94 35.60 -13.78
N ALA A 126 -19.88 35.05 -14.56
CA ALA A 126 -20.02 35.40 -15.97
C ALA A 126 -20.31 36.89 -16.17
N LYS A 127 -21.17 37.49 -15.33
CA LYS A 127 -21.46 38.93 -15.37
C LYS A 127 -20.24 39.78 -15.00
N ASP A 128 -19.49 39.38 -13.98
CA ASP A 128 -18.31 40.13 -13.54
C ASP A 128 -17.21 40.15 -14.60
N HIS A 129 -16.97 39.02 -15.27
CA HIS A 129 -16.03 38.95 -16.40
C HIS A 129 -16.46 39.81 -17.58
N LEU A 130 -17.76 39.82 -17.91
CA LEU A 130 -18.30 40.67 -18.96
C LEU A 130 -18.18 42.16 -18.59
N ASN A 131 -18.52 42.54 -17.37
CA ASN A 131 -18.41 43.93 -16.88
C ASN A 131 -16.97 44.44 -16.95
N LEU A 132 -15.98 43.61 -16.62
CA LEU A 132 -14.57 43.94 -16.75
C LEU A 132 -14.14 44.13 -18.23
N GLN A 133 -14.72 43.36 -19.16
CA GLN A 133 -14.46 43.55 -20.59
C GLN A 133 -15.16 44.79 -21.16
N PHE A 134 -16.40 45.08 -20.77
CA PHE A 134 -17.12 46.29 -21.17
C PHE A 134 -16.41 47.56 -20.72
N ARG A 135 -15.79 47.55 -19.53
CA ARG A 135 -15.02 48.68 -19.00
C ARG A 135 -13.75 48.99 -19.81
N ASN A 136 -13.28 48.04 -20.63
CA ASN A 136 -12.01 48.12 -21.38
C ASN A 136 -12.18 48.35 -22.90
N ASN A 137 -13.33 48.89 -23.34
CA ASN A 137 -13.57 49.44 -24.70
C ASN A 137 -13.84 48.45 -25.85
N ALA A 138 -14.75 47.49 -25.69
CA ALA A 138 -15.32 46.76 -26.82
C ALA A 138 -16.84 46.97 -26.90
N VAL A 139 -17.31 47.62 -27.97
CA VAL A 139 -18.71 47.59 -28.41
C VAL A 139 -18.98 46.18 -28.92
N LEU A 140 -19.25 45.26 -28.00
CA LEU A 140 -19.67 43.91 -28.34
C LEU A 140 -21.20 43.92 -28.49
N ASP A 141 -21.64 43.55 -29.68
CA ASP A 141 -23.03 43.52 -30.11
C ASP A 141 -23.91 42.79 -29.06
N GLN A 142 -24.82 43.56 -28.44
CA GLN A 142 -25.67 43.15 -27.33
C GLN A 142 -26.58 41.96 -27.68
N SER A 143 -26.73 41.65 -28.97
CA SER A 143 -27.41 40.46 -29.49
C SER A 143 -26.71 39.14 -29.09
N SER A 144 -25.38 39.16 -28.90
CA SER A 144 -24.56 38.02 -28.47
C SER A 144 -24.46 37.85 -26.93
N SER A 145 -24.93 38.83 -26.15
CA SER A 145 -24.99 38.74 -24.68
C SER A 145 -26.00 37.70 -24.17
N SER A 146 -26.96 37.35 -25.03
CA SER A 146 -27.92 36.27 -24.79
C SER A 146 -27.40 34.90 -25.21
N ALA A 147 -26.19 34.81 -25.81
CA ALA A 147 -25.49 33.56 -26.10
C ALA A 147 -24.89 32.95 -24.82
N MET A 148 -25.80 32.60 -23.91
CA MET A 148 -25.93 31.25 -23.40
C MET A 148 -24.64 30.59 -22.91
N PHE A 149 -23.99 31.15 -21.88
CA PHE A 149 -23.34 30.27 -20.92
C PHE A 149 -24.46 29.46 -20.25
N ASN A 150 -24.73 28.28 -20.80
CA ASN A 150 -25.65 27.31 -20.22
C ASN A 150 -25.03 26.76 -18.94
N CYS A 151 -25.11 27.51 -17.84
CA CYS A 151 -24.63 27.10 -16.51
C CYS A 151 -25.21 25.73 -16.13
N SER A 152 -26.44 25.41 -16.54
CA SER A 152 -27.04 24.09 -16.33
C SER A 152 -26.33 22.97 -17.10
N LYS A 153 -25.86 23.23 -18.33
CA LYS A 153 -25.05 22.26 -19.10
C LYS A 153 -23.67 22.10 -18.49
N LEU A 154 -23.07 23.20 -18.03
CA LEU A 154 -21.76 23.17 -17.36
C LEU A 154 -21.83 22.37 -16.05
N PHE A 155 -22.82 22.65 -15.20
CA PHE A 155 -23.08 21.91 -13.96
C PHE A 155 -23.20 20.41 -14.23
N ARG A 156 -23.97 20.02 -15.25
CA ARG A 156 -24.14 18.60 -15.60
C ARG A 156 -22.81 17.94 -15.98
N VAL A 157 -22.01 18.57 -16.83
CA VAL A 157 -20.70 18.04 -17.25
C VAL A 157 -19.76 17.94 -16.05
N GLU A 158 -19.76 18.94 -15.18
CA GLU A 158 -18.93 18.98 -13.97
C GLU A 158 -19.35 17.91 -12.95
N ALA A 159 -20.65 17.67 -12.79
CA ALA A 159 -21.18 16.61 -11.94
C ALA A 159 -20.87 15.21 -12.47
N GLU A 160 -21.05 14.95 -13.77
CA GLU A 160 -20.69 13.68 -14.41
C GLU A 160 -19.18 13.41 -14.30
N PHE A 161 -18.36 14.45 -14.49
CA PHE A 161 -16.91 14.35 -14.33
C PHE A 161 -16.48 14.12 -12.88
N SER A 162 -17.08 14.84 -11.93
CA SER A 162 -16.81 14.67 -10.49
C SER A 162 -17.19 13.26 -10.01
N PHE A 163 -18.31 12.73 -10.49
CA PHE A 163 -18.73 11.36 -10.23
C PHE A 163 -17.72 10.34 -10.80
N ALA A 164 -17.26 10.52 -12.04
CA ALA A 164 -16.25 9.66 -12.65
C ALA A 164 -14.93 9.68 -11.86
N CYS A 165 -14.49 10.86 -11.40
CA CYS A 165 -13.32 11.02 -10.55
C CYS A 165 -13.49 10.30 -9.19
N MET A 166 -14.66 10.43 -8.57
CA MET A 166 -14.98 9.73 -7.31
C MET A 166 -14.90 8.20 -7.48
N VAL A 167 -15.48 7.66 -8.55
CA VAL A 167 -15.42 6.22 -8.86
C VAL A 167 -13.97 5.77 -9.11
N LEU A 168 -13.19 6.56 -9.84
CA LEU A 168 -11.78 6.26 -10.07
C LEU A 168 -10.98 6.26 -8.76
N MET A 169 -11.22 7.23 -7.89
CA MET A 169 -10.60 7.29 -6.56
C MET A 169 -10.99 6.09 -5.70
N LEU A 170 -12.26 5.67 -5.73
CA LEU A 170 -12.72 4.47 -5.03
C LEU A 170 -11.94 3.23 -5.47
N ILE A 171 -11.78 3.04 -6.79
CA ILE A 171 -11.04 1.90 -7.35
C ILE A 171 -9.57 1.95 -6.93
N VAL A 172 -8.93 3.12 -7.06
CA VAL A 172 -7.52 3.32 -6.68
C VAL A 172 -7.33 3.03 -5.19
N TYR A 173 -8.14 3.63 -4.31
CA TYR A 173 -8.04 3.40 -2.87
C TYR A 173 -8.33 1.96 -2.46
N ALA A 174 -9.34 1.32 -3.06
CA ALA A 174 -9.64 -0.09 -2.80
C ALA A 174 -8.49 -1.01 -3.23
N TYR A 175 -7.89 -0.75 -4.39
CA TYR A 175 -6.69 -1.45 -4.86
C TYR A 175 -5.53 -1.27 -3.87
N TRP A 176 -5.27 -0.04 -3.41
CA TRP A 176 -4.21 0.29 -2.46
C TRP A 176 -4.38 -0.43 -1.11
N VAL A 177 -5.57 -0.36 -0.52
CA VAL A 177 -5.88 -1.03 0.74
C VAL A 177 -5.74 -2.54 0.59
N SER A 178 -6.25 -3.11 -0.50
CA SER A 178 -6.13 -4.54 -0.80
C SER A 178 -4.67 -4.98 -0.97
N PHE A 179 -3.85 -4.17 -1.63
CA PHE A 179 -2.43 -4.41 -1.80
C PHE A 179 -1.70 -4.44 -0.44
N ILE A 180 -1.92 -3.45 0.41
CA ILE A 180 -1.28 -3.36 1.73
C ILE A 180 -1.73 -4.51 2.64
N ILE A 181 -3.02 -4.87 2.61
CA ILE A 181 -3.54 -6.03 3.34
C ILE A 181 -2.86 -7.31 2.85
N ARG A 182 -2.75 -7.52 1.53
CA ARG A 182 -2.09 -8.70 0.96
C ARG A 182 -0.63 -8.79 1.37
N VAL A 183 0.10 -7.68 1.29
CA VAL A 183 1.50 -7.58 1.76
C VAL A 183 1.58 -7.93 3.25
N SER A 184 0.69 -7.38 4.09
CA SER A 184 0.67 -7.64 5.53
C SER A 184 0.47 -9.11 5.88
N ARG A 185 -0.33 -9.85 5.09
CA ARG A 185 -0.54 -11.30 5.29
C ARG A 185 0.68 -12.11 4.87
N ASN A 186 1.31 -11.75 3.75
CA ASN A 186 2.48 -12.44 3.24
C ASN A 186 3.74 -12.25 4.12
N PHE A 187 3.83 -11.15 4.87
CA PHE A 187 4.92 -10.95 5.84
C PHE A 187 4.97 -12.01 6.95
N ILE A 188 3.87 -12.72 7.22
CA ILE A 188 3.80 -13.78 8.24
C ILE A 188 4.47 -15.07 7.74
N LEU A 189 4.41 -15.35 6.44
CA LEU A 189 4.90 -16.58 5.82
C LEU A 189 6.42 -16.61 5.62
N LEU A 190 7.09 -15.44 5.61
CA LEU A 190 8.53 -15.31 5.40
C LEU A 190 9.33 -15.16 6.70
N ARG A 191 8.79 -15.54 7.86
CA ARG A 191 9.64 -15.81 9.02
C ARG A 191 10.07 -17.28 8.86
N PRO A 192 11.21 -17.60 8.20
CA PRO A 192 11.81 -18.89 8.48
C PRO A 192 12.00 -18.88 9.98
N GLU A 193 11.40 -19.87 10.61
CA GLU A 193 11.74 -20.27 11.96
C GLU A 193 13.26 -20.34 11.97
N ILE A 194 13.90 -19.27 12.44
CA ILE A 194 15.12 -19.43 13.22
C ILE A 194 14.57 -20.12 14.45
N GLN A 195 14.33 -21.43 14.31
CA GLN A 195 14.19 -22.35 15.41
C GLN A 195 15.36 -21.94 16.29
N MET A 196 15.01 -21.29 17.40
CA MET A 196 15.88 -21.24 18.54
C MET A 196 16.16 -22.70 18.82
N TYR A 197 17.25 -23.20 18.26
CA TYR A 197 17.85 -24.42 18.75
C TYR A 197 18.06 -24.09 20.23
N PRO A 198 17.34 -24.74 21.16
CA PRO A 198 17.48 -24.40 22.55
C PRO A 198 18.96 -24.55 22.87
N ASP A 199 19.57 -23.48 23.35
CA ASP A 199 20.99 -23.43 23.73
C ASP A 199 21.32 -24.49 24.81
N SER A 200 20.30 -25.19 25.34
CA SER A 200 20.44 -26.35 26.22
C SER A 200 21.19 -27.53 25.59
N MET A 201 21.28 -27.65 24.26
CA MET A 201 22.11 -28.69 23.62
C MET A 201 23.58 -28.29 23.43
N ARG A 202 23.93 -27.01 23.52
CA ARG A 202 25.35 -26.59 23.45
C ARG A 202 26.13 -26.87 24.73
N HIS A 203 25.44 -27.04 25.86
CA HIS A 203 26.05 -27.46 27.11
C HIS A 203 26.13 -28.97 27.31
N GLN A 204 25.46 -29.78 26.47
CA GLN A 204 25.58 -31.25 26.53
C GLN A 204 26.74 -31.81 25.71
N LEU A 205 27.26 -31.06 24.72
CA LEU A 205 28.42 -31.49 23.92
C LEU A 205 29.79 -31.17 24.54
N ARG A 206 29.84 -30.64 25.77
CA ARG A 206 31.10 -30.37 26.48
C ARG A 206 31.37 -31.32 27.66
N MET A 207 30.53 -32.33 27.86
CA MET A 207 30.80 -33.41 28.81
C MET A 207 30.95 -34.75 28.08
N GLN A 208 31.87 -34.81 27.11
CA GLN A 208 32.44 -36.11 26.77
C GLN A 208 33.66 -36.28 27.70
N PRO A 209 33.60 -37.16 28.71
CA PRO A 209 34.79 -37.47 29.50
C PRO A 209 35.88 -37.97 28.55
N PRO A 210 37.16 -37.60 28.77
CA PRO A 210 38.26 -38.09 27.95
C PRO A 210 38.21 -39.62 27.94
N MET A 211 38.02 -40.20 26.75
CA MET A 211 38.18 -41.63 26.58
C MET A 211 39.63 -41.95 26.94
N VAL A 212 39.81 -42.62 28.07
CA VAL A 212 41.09 -43.20 28.47
C VAL A 212 41.47 -44.17 27.36
N ALA A 213 42.54 -43.84 26.64
CA ALA A 213 43.09 -44.70 25.61
C ALA A 213 43.44 -46.06 26.23
N PRO A 214 43.07 -47.19 25.61
CA PRO A 214 43.47 -48.51 26.08
C PRO A 214 44.99 -48.57 26.15
N THR A 215 45.52 -48.75 27.36
CA THR A 215 46.94 -48.99 27.58
C THR A 215 47.27 -50.37 27.00
N ILE A 216 47.96 -50.38 25.87
CA ILE A 216 48.52 -51.60 25.28
C ILE A 216 49.63 -52.09 26.22
N PRO A 217 49.54 -53.30 26.80
CA PRO A 217 50.61 -53.85 27.59
C PRO A 217 51.84 -54.14 26.71
N PRO A 218 53.07 -54.00 27.25
CA PRO A 218 54.29 -54.24 26.50
C PRO A 218 54.38 -55.71 26.05
N PRO A 219 54.98 -55.99 24.88
CA PRO A 219 55.20 -57.35 24.42
C PRO A 219 56.31 -58.00 25.25
N ASP A 220 55.92 -58.81 26.22
CA ASP A 220 56.79 -59.75 26.91
C ASP A 220 57.26 -60.85 25.95
N LEU A 221 58.54 -60.77 25.58
CA LEU A 221 59.53 -61.86 25.60
C LEU A 221 58.97 -63.29 25.76
N LEU A 222 58.40 -63.85 24.69
CA LEU A 222 58.23 -65.30 24.53
C LEU A 222 59.42 -65.89 23.77
N LYS A 223 60.50 -66.05 24.54
CA LYS A 223 61.32 -67.26 24.69
C LYS A 223 61.30 -68.26 23.52
N GLN A 224 62.42 -68.32 22.78
CA GLN A 224 62.85 -69.48 21.99
C GLN A 224 62.76 -70.78 22.81
N PRO A 225 62.40 -71.89 22.15
CA PRO A 225 63.20 -73.09 22.35
C PRO A 225 63.46 -73.91 21.07
N ASN A 226 64.73 -74.29 20.94
CA ASN A 226 65.25 -75.61 20.56
C ASN A 226 65.02 -76.17 19.15
N ALA A 227 66.12 -76.17 18.39
CA ALA A 227 66.89 -77.36 18.00
C ALA A 227 66.13 -78.65 17.66
N ILE A 228 66.30 -79.08 16.41
CA ILE A 228 66.27 -80.49 15.98
C ILE A 228 67.47 -80.68 15.03
N PRO A 229 68.43 -81.58 15.34
CA PRO A 229 69.38 -82.10 14.38
C PRO A 229 68.89 -83.46 13.85
N GLU A 230 68.84 -83.66 12.53
CA GLU A 230 68.87 -85.01 11.94
C GLU A 230 69.62 -84.96 10.60
N ASP A 231 70.77 -85.64 10.61
CA ASP A 231 71.51 -86.39 9.57
C ASP A 231 71.37 -86.05 8.08
#